data_AF-A0A285QCH7-F1
#
_entry.id   AF-A0A285QCH7-F1
#
_cell.length_a   1.000
_cell.length_b   1.000
_cell.length_c   1.000
_cell.angle_alpha   90.00
_cell.angle_beta   90.00
_cell.angle_gamma   90.00
#
_symmetry.space_group_name_H-M   'P 1'
#
loop_
_entity.id
_entity.type
_entity.pdbx_description
1 polymer ?
#
loop_
_entity_poly.entity_id
_entity_poly.type
_entity_poly.pdbx_seq_one_letter_code
_entity_poly.pdbx_strand_id
1 'polypeptide(L)'
;MPHNRVVLRSDLIFLLEDRRYRVVIMTLGTLFWLFVSAFTIWYWWRAKAIKDSVLRAAHRYCKTMDVMLLDDAIYLRGIWCKRDDQGQFRVWRRFMFDFTSTGEERYGGRVIMLGPRILHMDLDPHRFP
;
A
#
# COMPACT_ATOMS: atom_id res chain seq x y z
N MET A 1 26.68 1.74 -67.17
CA MET A 1 26.34 0.74 -66.13
C MET A 1 26.30 1.41 -64.75
N PRO A 2 25.12 1.76 -64.20
CA PRO A 2 24.99 2.16 -62.81
C PRO A 2 23.84 1.40 -62.12
N HIS A 3 24.08 0.20 -61.58
CA HIS A 3 23.02 -0.59 -60.92
C HIS A 3 23.27 -0.91 -59.43
N ASN A 4 24.40 -0.49 -58.84
CA ASN A 4 24.81 -0.94 -57.49
C ASN A 4 24.52 0.05 -56.33
N ARG A 5 24.12 1.30 -56.60
CA ARG A 5 23.89 2.30 -55.53
C ARG A 5 22.53 2.18 -54.85
N VAL A 6 21.56 1.55 -55.51
CA VAL A 6 20.17 1.49 -55.01
C VAL A 6 20.04 0.44 -53.91
N VAL A 7 20.72 -0.70 -54.05
CA VAL A 7 20.68 -1.83 -53.11
C VAL A 7 21.30 -1.48 -51.76
N LEU A 8 22.47 -0.83 -51.75
CA LEU A 8 23.12 -0.35 -50.52
C LEU A 8 22.27 0.65 -49.74
N ARG A 9 21.43 1.44 -50.41
CA ARG A 9 20.58 2.45 -49.77
C ARG A 9 19.35 1.82 -49.10
N SER A 10 18.78 0.76 -49.69
CA SER A 10 17.67 0.01 -49.08
C SER A 10 18.10 -0.78 -47.85
N ASP A 11 19.27 -1.42 -47.88
CA ASP A 11 19.80 -2.16 -46.72
C ASP A 11 20.12 -1.22 -45.55
N LEU A 12 20.63 -0.02 -45.83
CA LEU A 12 20.93 0.97 -44.81
C LEU A 12 19.66 1.54 -44.15
N ILE A 13 18.59 1.76 -44.93
CA ILE A 13 17.29 2.22 -44.42
C ILE A 13 16.66 1.14 -43.55
N PHE A 14 16.70 -0.12 -43.98
CA PHE A 14 16.16 -1.25 -43.22
C PHE A 14 16.91 -1.48 -41.89
N LEU A 15 18.25 -1.36 -41.90
CA LEU A 15 19.06 -1.45 -40.67
C LEU A 15 18.86 -0.26 -39.73
N LEU A 16 18.65 0.95 -40.25
CA LEU A 16 18.33 2.12 -39.41
C LEU A 16 16.91 2.03 -38.82
N GLU A 17 15.95 1.50 -39.57
CA GLU A 17 14.58 1.23 -39.10
C GLU A 17 14.59 0.15 -38.00
N ASP A 18 15.27 -0.99 -38.20
CA ASP A 18 15.36 -2.06 -37.18
C ASP A 18 16.08 -1.60 -35.91
N ARG A 19 17.15 -0.80 -36.04
CA ARG A 19 17.83 -0.22 -34.86
C ARG A 19 16.93 0.79 -34.14
N ARG A 20 16.12 1.58 -34.86
CA ARG A 20 15.20 2.55 -34.28
C ARG A 20 14.02 1.86 -33.59
N TYR A 21 13.46 0.81 -34.19
CA TYR A 21 12.41 0.00 -33.58
C TYR A 21 12.90 -0.74 -32.34
N ARG A 22 14.10 -1.36 -32.38
CA ARG A 22 14.69 -2.01 -31.20
C ARG A 22 14.95 -1.03 -30.06
N VAL A 23 15.47 0.17 -30.35
CA VAL A 23 15.70 1.20 -29.33
C VAL A 23 14.38 1.71 -28.74
N VAL A 24 13.34 1.93 -29.55
CA VAL A 24 12.02 2.37 -29.08
C VAL A 24 11.34 1.30 -28.23
N ILE A 25 11.45 0.02 -28.60
CA ILE A 25 10.92 -1.09 -27.79
C ILE A 25 11.66 -1.20 -26.45
N MET A 26 12.99 -1.02 -26.44
CA MET A 26 13.79 -0.99 -25.21
C MET A 26 13.42 0.20 -24.30
N THR A 27 13.17 1.39 -24.85
CA THR A 27 12.87 2.60 -24.06
C THR A 27 11.41 2.66 -23.60
N LEU A 28 10.46 2.27 -24.45
CA LEU A 28 9.04 2.22 -24.07
C LEU A 28 8.79 1.14 -23.01
N GLY A 29 9.38 -0.04 -23.19
CA GLY A 29 9.30 -1.14 -22.22
C GLY A 29 9.91 -0.76 -20.87
N THR A 30 11.10 -0.13 -20.87
CA THR A 30 11.74 0.34 -19.63
C THR A 30 10.95 1.43 -18.93
N LEU A 31 10.38 2.39 -19.67
CA LEU A 31 9.54 3.44 -19.09
C LEU A 31 8.28 2.87 -18.43
N PHE A 32 7.64 1.89 -19.08
CA PHE A 32 6.48 1.19 -18.53
C PHE A 32 6.82 0.46 -17.22
N TRP A 33 7.89 -0.33 -17.20
CA TRP A 33 8.35 -1.03 -15.99
C TRP A 33 8.78 -0.07 -14.88
N LEU A 34 9.39 1.06 -15.22
CA LEU A 34 9.75 2.11 -14.26
C LEU A 34 8.49 2.72 -13.64
N PHE A 35 7.47 3.01 -14.44
CA PHE A 35 6.20 3.52 -13.94
C PHE A 35 5.49 2.51 -13.02
N VAL A 36 5.45 1.24 -13.42
CA VAL A 36 4.84 0.16 -12.62
C VAL A 36 5.59 -0.03 -11.29
N SER A 37 6.92 -0.06 -11.31
CA SER A 37 7.71 -0.20 -10.09
C SER A 37 7.57 1.02 -9.18
N ALA A 38 7.63 2.24 -9.72
CA ALA A 38 7.39 3.46 -8.97
C ALA A 38 6.00 3.49 -8.33
N PHE A 39 4.96 3.12 -9.09
CA PHE A 39 3.59 3.02 -8.59
C PHE A 39 3.46 1.97 -7.48
N THR A 40 4.10 0.81 -7.64
CA THR A 40 4.11 -0.27 -6.63
C THR A 40 4.78 0.19 -5.34
N ILE A 41 5.95 0.83 -5.43
CA ILE A 41 6.67 1.39 -4.29
C ILE A 41 5.82 2.45 -3.60
N TRP A 42 5.24 3.38 -4.36
CA TRP A 42 4.37 4.42 -3.83
C TRP A 42 3.14 3.85 -3.12
N TYR A 43 2.47 2.89 -3.74
CA TYR A 43 1.32 2.20 -3.16
C TYR A 43 1.69 1.50 -1.86
N TRP A 44 2.84 0.80 -1.83
CA TRP A 44 3.31 0.12 -0.64
C TRP A 44 3.67 1.09 0.48
N TRP A 45 4.36 2.20 0.18
CA TRP A 45 4.63 3.27 1.14
C TRP A 45 3.33 3.84 1.70
N ARG A 46 2.32 4.06 0.85
CA ARG A 46 1.02 4.56 1.31
C ARG A 46 0.32 3.56 2.23
N ALA A 47 0.39 2.27 1.91
CA ALA A 47 -0.15 1.21 2.77
C ALA A 47 0.58 1.12 4.12
N LYS A 48 1.92 1.21 4.13
CA LYS A 48 2.73 1.24 5.36
C LYS A 48 2.41 2.47 6.22
N ALA A 49 2.32 3.66 5.63
CA ALA A 49 1.98 4.88 6.37
C ALA A 49 0.61 4.78 7.07
N ILE A 50 -0.37 4.14 6.44
CA ILE A 50 -1.68 3.88 7.06
C ILE A 50 -1.53 2.92 8.25
N LYS A 51 -0.83 1.80 8.07
CA LYS A 51 -0.58 0.84 9.16
C LYS A 51 0.14 1.50 10.34
N ASP A 52 1.19 2.27 10.09
CA ASP A 52 1.95 2.95 11.16
C ASP A 52 1.10 3.96 11.91
N SER A 53 0.19 4.66 11.21
CA SER A 53 -0.72 5.62 11.83
C SER A 53 -1.71 4.93 12.77
N VAL A 54 -2.23 3.76 12.38
CA VAL A 54 -3.09 2.93 13.22
C VAL A 54 -2.33 2.41 14.43
N LEU A 55 -1.12 1.88 14.21
CA LEU A 55 -0.27 1.34 15.27
C LEU A 55 0.05 2.39 16.33
N ARG A 56 0.47 3.59 15.89
CA ARG A 56 0.73 4.71 16.82
C ARG A 56 -0.50 5.11 17.62
N ALA A 57 -1.68 5.09 17.01
CA ALA A 57 -2.91 5.42 17.72
C ALA A 57 -3.33 4.33 18.70
N ALA A 58 -3.22 3.05 18.31
CA ALA A 58 -3.47 1.91 19.18
C ALA A 58 -2.51 1.93 20.38
N HIS A 59 -1.22 2.15 20.14
CA HIS A 59 -0.21 2.27 21.20
C HIS A 59 -0.51 3.44 22.14
N ARG A 60 -0.92 4.61 21.62
CA ARG A 60 -1.31 5.75 22.46
C ARG A 60 -2.52 5.42 23.34
N TYR A 61 -3.52 4.73 22.78
CA TYR A 61 -4.72 4.32 23.51
C TYR A 61 -4.41 3.27 24.59
N CYS A 62 -3.58 2.27 24.28
CA CYS A 62 -3.12 1.25 25.24
C CYS A 62 -2.36 1.90 26.40
N LYS A 63 -1.50 2.88 26.11
CA LYS A 63 -0.79 3.66 27.14
C LYS A 63 -1.74 4.45 28.05
N THR A 64 -2.86 4.95 27.53
CA THR A 64 -3.88 5.63 28.35
C THR A 64 -4.64 4.65 29.25
N MET A 65 -4.79 3.40 28.82
CA MET A 65 -5.49 2.34 29.55
C MET A 65 -4.55 1.47 30.40
N ASP A 66 -3.26 1.81 30.48
CA ASP A 66 -2.21 1.06 31.21
C ASP A 66 -2.06 -0.42 30.81
N VAL A 67 -2.35 -0.73 29.53
CA VAL A 67 -2.23 -2.10 28.98
C VAL A 67 -1.08 -2.20 27.98
N MET A 68 -0.49 -3.40 27.86
CA MET A 68 0.63 -3.65 26.95
C MET A 68 0.17 -4.34 25.66
N LEU A 69 0.60 -3.80 24.52
CA LEU A 69 0.35 -4.40 23.21
C LEU A 69 1.29 -5.59 23.04
N LEU A 70 0.74 -6.78 22.79
CA LEU A 70 1.51 -8.02 22.93
C LEU A 70 2.43 -8.29 21.74
N ASP A 71 1.98 -7.98 20.52
CA ASP A 71 2.69 -8.35 19.29
C ASP A 71 3.01 -7.15 18.37
N ASP A 72 2.68 -5.90 18.77
CA ASP A 72 2.69 -4.71 17.89
C ASP A 72 2.08 -4.96 16.49
N ALA A 73 1.24 -6.00 16.40
CA ALA A 73 0.75 -6.56 15.16
C ALA A 73 -0.73 -6.22 15.05
N ILE A 74 -1.05 -5.42 14.04
CA ILE A 74 -2.42 -5.04 13.74
C ILE A 74 -2.84 -5.74 12.45
N TYR A 75 -3.86 -6.58 12.58
CA TYR A 75 -4.42 -7.34 11.48
C TYR A 75 -5.61 -6.59 10.90
N LEU A 76 -5.56 -6.35 9.60
CA LEU A 76 -6.71 -5.83 8.88
C LEU A 76 -7.72 -6.96 8.70
N ARG A 77 -8.89 -6.85 9.34
CA ARG A 77 -9.95 -7.88 9.26
C ARG A 77 -10.96 -7.60 8.17
N GLY A 78 -11.14 -6.34 7.78
CA GLY A 78 -12.09 -6.00 6.74
C GLY A 78 -11.89 -4.59 6.19
N ILE A 79 -12.11 -4.44 4.89
CA ILE A 79 -12.17 -3.15 4.20
C ILE A 79 -13.53 -3.06 3.52
N TRP A 80 -14.25 -1.97 3.77
CA TRP A 80 -15.48 -1.62 3.06
C TRP A 80 -15.44 -0.16 2.61
N CYS A 81 -16.07 0.17 1.50
CA CYS A 81 -16.29 1.57 1.12
C CYS A 81 -17.64 2.00 1.66
N LYS A 82 -17.64 2.97 2.57
CA LYS A 82 -18.86 3.54 3.13
C LYS A 82 -18.93 5.03 2.77
N ARG A 83 -20.13 5.52 2.50
CA ARG A 83 -20.38 6.95 2.34
C ARG A 83 -20.37 7.59 3.72
N ASP A 84 -19.54 8.61 3.89
CA ASP A 84 -19.51 9.44 5.10
C ASP A 84 -20.78 10.33 5.18
N ASP A 85 -21.05 10.92 6.34
CA ASP A 85 -22.21 11.82 6.54
C ASP A 85 -22.15 13.05 5.61
N GLN A 86 -20.97 13.38 5.10
CA GLN A 86 -20.77 14.43 4.10
C GLN A 86 -20.91 13.95 2.63
N GLY A 87 -21.41 12.74 2.40
CA GLY A 87 -21.66 12.21 1.06
C GLY A 87 -20.41 11.77 0.28
N GLN A 88 -19.22 11.80 0.89
CA GLN A 88 -17.98 11.37 0.25
C GLN A 88 -17.73 9.87 0.47
N PHE A 89 -17.23 9.18 -0.57
CA PHE A 89 -16.79 7.79 -0.44
C PHE A 89 -15.52 7.72 0.41
N ARG A 90 -15.62 7.08 1.58
CA ARG A 90 -14.48 6.84 2.45
C ARG A 90 -14.26 5.35 2.64
N VAL A 91 -12.99 4.98 2.74
CA VAL A 91 -12.61 3.58 2.96
C VAL A 91 -12.71 3.28 4.45
N TRP A 92 -13.75 2.57 4.83
CA TRP A 92 -13.92 1.99 6.15
C TRP A 92 -12.99 0.78 6.32
N ARG A 93 -12.25 0.73 7.41
CA ARG A 93 -11.30 -0.35 7.70
C ARG A 93 -11.43 -0.78 9.15
N ARG A 94 -11.58 -2.09 9.37
CA ARG A 94 -11.55 -2.69 10.70
C ARG A 94 -10.22 -3.39 10.90
N PHE A 95 -9.53 -2.95 11.94
CA PHE A 95 -8.29 -3.54 12.41
C PHE A 95 -8.54 -4.25 13.74
N MET A 96 -7.87 -5.37 13.93
CA MET A 96 -7.85 -6.10 15.20
C MET A 96 -6.41 -6.22 15.68
N PHE A 97 -6.23 -6.20 16.99
CA PHE A 97 -4.94 -6.36 17.64
C PHE A 97 -5.13 -7.15 18.94
N ASP A 98 -4.09 -7.82 19.38
CA ASP A 98 -4.10 -8.55 20.64
C ASP A 98 -3.30 -7.78 21.70
N PHE A 99 -3.83 -7.71 22.91
CA PHE A 99 -3.21 -7.01 24.05
C PHE A 99 -3.24 -7.89 25.30
N THR A 100 -2.39 -7.56 26.27
CA THR A 100 -2.38 -8.20 27.59
C THR A 100 -2.34 -7.15 28.70
N SER A 101 -3.07 -7.40 29.78
CA SER A 101 -3.06 -6.54 30.97
C SER A 101 -2.07 -7.02 32.04
N THR A 102 -1.88 -8.33 32.17
CA THR A 102 -1.09 -8.98 33.25
C THR A 102 -0.08 -10.01 32.75
N GLY A 103 0.04 -10.21 31.43
CA GLY A 103 1.00 -11.13 30.82
C GLY A 103 0.49 -12.58 30.65
N GLU A 104 -0.56 -12.99 31.35
CA GLU A 104 -1.15 -14.33 31.22
C GLU A 104 -2.41 -14.37 30.34
N GLU A 105 -3.24 -13.32 30.40
CA GLU A 105 -4.49 -13.26 29.64
C GLU A 105 -4.34 -12.42 28.37
N ARG A 106 -4.77 -13.01 27.23
CA ARG A 106 -4.78 -12.39 25.90
C ARG A 106 -6.18 -11.85 25.63
N TYR A 107 -6.27 -10.55 25.44
CA TYR A 107 -7.52 -9.85 25.12
C TYR A 107 -7.47 -9.26 23.72
N GLY A 108 -8.62 -9.22 23.05
CA GLY A 108 -8.74 -8.69 21.69
C GLY A 108 -9.17 -7.23 21.71
N GLY A 109 -8.42 -6.38 21.00
CA GLY A 109 -8.76 -5.00 20.73
C GLY A 109 -9.18 -4.80 19.27
N ARG A 110 -10.06 -3.82 19.02
CA ARG A 110 -10.56 -3.49 17.68
C ARG A 110 -10.44 -2.00 17.43
N VAL A 111 -9.87 -1.63 16.29
CA VAL A 111 -9.81 -0.24 15.82
C VAL A 111 -10.66 -0.12 14.56
N ILE A 112 -11.60 0.81 14.57
CA ILE A 112 -12.45 1.14 13.42
C ILE A 112 -11.98 2.47 12.84
N MET A 113 -11.64 2.46 11.56
CA MET A 113 -11.25 3.64 10.81
C MET A 113 -12.20 3.94 9.65
N LEU A 114 -12.32 5.23 9.32
CA LEU A 114 -12.98 5.73 8.13
C LEU A 114 -12.07 6.70 7.38
N GLY A 115 -11.55 6.25 6.24
CA GLY A 115 -10.53 6.96 5.49
C GLY A 115 -9.21 7.03 6.29
N PRO A 116 -8.66 8.23 6.51
CA PRO A 116 -7.46 8.44 7.34
C PRO A 116 -7.79 8.70 8.83
N ARG A 117 -9.08 8.73 9.22
CA ARG A 117 -9.50 9.04 10.59
C ARG A 117 -9.88 7.77 11.34
N ILE A 118 -9.56 7.75 12.64
CA ILE A 118 -10.01 6.71 13.57
C ILE A 118 -11.37 7.14 14.11
N LEU A 119 -12.38 6.28 13.94
CA LEU A 119 -13.73 6.54 14.43
C LEU A 119 -13.87 6.07 15.87
N HIS A 120 -13.55 4.80 16.12
CA HIS A 120 -13.71 4.16 17.41
C HIS A 120 -12.59 3.16 17.67
N MET A 121 -12.25 3.01 18.94
CA MET A 121 -11.35 1.99 19.43
C MET A 121 -12.03 1.32 20.61
N ASP A 122 -12.27 0.01 20.48
CA ASP A 122 -12.88 -0.82 21.50
C ASP A 122 -11.84 -1.82 22.01
N LEU A 123 -11.72 -1.93 23.32
CA LEU A 123 -11.01 -3.02 23.98
C LEU A 123 -12.08 -3.99 24.49
N ASP A 124 -11.87 -5.29 24.31
CA ASP A 124 -12.72 -6.26 24.99
C ASP A 124 -12.64 -6.04 26.52
N PRO A 125 -13.74 -6.32 27.25
CA PRO A 125 -13.79 -6.14 28.70
C PRO A 125 -12.67 -6.97 29.35
N HIS A 126 -11.68 -6.27 29.89
CA HIS A 126 -10.55 -6.84 30.60
C HIS A 126 -10.74 -6.63 32.09
N ARG A 127 -10.24 -7.57 32.89
CA ARG A 127 -10.23 -7.40 34.35
C ARG A 127 -9.17 -6.36 34.70
N PHE A 128 -9.62 -5.20 35.19
CA PHE A 128 -8.74 -4.26 35.88
C PHE A 128 -8.32 -4.89 37.22
N PRO A 129 -7.03 -4.86 37.59
CA PRO A 129 -6.58 -5.25 38.93
C PRO A 129 -7.14 -4.31 40.02
#